data_AF-A0A4Z0ZXE6-F1
#
_entry.id   AF-A0A4Z0ZXE6-F1
#
_cell.length_a   1.000
_cell.length_b   1.000
_cell.length_c   1.000
_cell.angle_alpha   90.00
_cell.angle_beta   90.00
_cell.angle_gamma   90.00
#
_symmetry.space_group_name_H-M   'P 1'
#
loop_
_entity.id
_entity.type
_entity.pdbx_description
1 polymer ?
#
loop_
_entity_poly.entity_id
_entity_poly.type
_entity_poly.pdbx_seq_one_letter_code
_entity_poly.pdbx_strand_id
1 'polypeptide(L)'
;GRITKDPNPYSRNSHFFYSPFLPKFTRTTYTKPTKNLSPIDNEPIKREYTLRTLSILNTIYPKRCNCPKSLENPSLNFLRLKSKESIARCSHCHKQISITANTPFQNIKLPLAYISYTIQDQILQYPKTMTSKEIARKLGLPYKTAYYLKKRIQVFFSHLNESLREQLYKELEESSKNFRLPKEGDLKETLKNQPVAVADSVVLYSSSLRANKHRSRRFKGGTASIYASNSIGGHQIGTLVHTIGINGGMTFYKSIPLNNQHYLEKDLEETIPKNVTLFTDEGYGFLWDRPNHKSVNHSKKSNDPRYNMSRERWVSKDGVSSNGAEARNNILKQSFRSYGYISPKWSQLALNELSFLGNVRFVPELKELLTLGGSKTVGFGDFL
;
A
#
# COMPACT_ATOMS: atom_id res chain seq x y z
N GLY A 1 -61.54 -7.11 -59.58
CA GLY A 1 -61.21 -8.54 -59.68
C GLY A 1 -59.80 -8.77 -59.19
N ARG A 2 -59.61 -9.82 -58.37
CA ARG A 2 -58.36 -10.45 -57.90
C ARG A 2 -57.50 -9.61 -56.95
N ILE A 3 -57.60 -9.88 -55.64
CA ILE A 3 -56.91 -10.91 -54.84
C ILE A 3 -55.63 -10.35 -54.21
N THR A 4 -55.62 -10.50 -52.89
CA THR A 4 -54.63 -10.21 -51.86
C THR A 4 -53.19 -10.62 -52.19
N LYS A 5 -52.23 -9.82 -51.70
CA LYS A 5 -51.01 -10.33 -51.04
C LYS A 5 -50.68 -9.43 -49.86
N ASP A 6 -50.64 -10.04 -48.68
CA ASP A 6 -50.31 -9.45 -47.39
C ASP A 6 -48.94 -8.75 -47.39
N PRO A 7 -48.75 -7.69 -46.58
CA PRO A 7 -47.43 -7.12 -46.35
C PRO A 7 -46.59 -8.05 -45.48
N ASN A 8 -45.39 -8.36 -45.96
CA ASN A 8 -44.36 -9.15 -45.29
C ASN A 8 -44.06 -8.58 -43.87
N PRO A 9 -44.25 -9.34 -42.77
CA PRO A 9 -44.15 -8.82 -41.41
C PRO A 9 -42.72 -8.88 -40.86
N TYR A 10 -41.77 -8.31 -41.58
CA TYR A 10 -40.38 -8.18 -41.12
C TYR A 10 -39.85 -6.75 -41.29
N SER A 11 -40.60 -5.74 -40.85
CA SER A 11 -40.04 -4.45 -40.45
C SER A 11 -39.77 -4.46 -38.94
N ARG A 12 -38.80 -5.27 -38.50
CA ARG A 12 -38.21 -5.04 -37.17
C ARG A 12 -37.35 -3.78 -37.25
N ASN A 13 -38.00 -2.66 -36.97
CA ASN A 13 -37.38 -1.46 -36.45
C ASN A 13 -36.40 -1.84 -35.33
N SER A 14 -35.13 -1.92 -35.68
CA SER A 14 -34.03 -1.82 -34.74
C SER A 14 -33.06 -0.82 -35.31
N HIS A 15 -33.47 0.46 -35.27
CA HIS A 15 -32.53 1.57 -35.35
C HIS A 15 -31.69 1.57 -34.05
N PHE A 16 -30.85 0.55 -33.87
CA PHE A 16 -29.63 0.75 -33.10
C PHE A 16 -28.82 1.76 -33.90
N PHE A 17 -28.60 2.93 -33.32
CA PHE A 17 -27.68 3.93 -33.85
C PHE A 17 -26.28 3.31 -33.92
N TYR A 18 -25.98 2.60 -34.99
CA TYR A 18 -24.67 2.02 -35.22
C TYR A 18 -23.75 3.13 -35.74
N SER A 19 -23.16 3.88 -34.81
CA SER A 19 -22.05 4.78 -35.14
C SER A 19 -20.85 3.91 -35.53
N PRO A 20 -20.34 3.99 -36.76
CA PRO A 20 -19.21 3.18 -37.18
C PRO A 20 -18.00 3.50 -36.30
N PHE A 21 -17.34 2.46 -35.76
CA PHE A 21 -16.18 2.64 -34.88
C PHE A 21 -14.93 3.11 -35.65
N LEU A 22 -14.84 2.82 -36.95
CA LEU A 22 -13.71 3.14 -37.81
C LEU A 22 -13.32 4.64 -37.84
N PRO A 23 -14.24 5.60 -38.00
CA PRO A 23 -13.93 7.03 -37.88
C PRO A 23 -13.51 7.50 -36.48
N LYS A 24 -13.58 6.66 -35.44
CA LYS A 24 -12.98 6.94 -34.12
C LYS A 24 -11.51 6.51 -34.04
N PHE A 25 -11.05 5.68 -34.97
CA PHE A 25 -9.67 5.21 -35.10
C PHE A 25 -8.87 5.99 -36.15
N THR A 26 -9.51 6.90 -36.88
CA THR A 26 -8.79 7.84 -37.75
C THR A 26 -7.88 8.69 -36.86
N ARG A 27 -6.64 8.90 -37.32
CA ARG A 27 -5.64 9.68 -36.61
C ARG A 27 -6.15 11.11 -36.44
N THR A 28 -6.74 11.41 -35.30
CA THR A 28 -6.79 12.78 -34.81
C THR A 28 -5.35 13.27 -34.77
N THR A 29 -5.07 14.38 -35.45
CA THR A 29 -3.77 15.04 -35.35
C THR A 29 -3.60 15.45 -33.90
N TYR A 30 -2.83 14.64 -33.15
CA TYR A 30 -2.50 14.96 -31.77
C TYR A 30 -1.61 16.20 -31.78
N THR A 31 -2.21 17.36 -31.56
CA THR A 31 -1.48 18.57 -31.22
C THR A 31 -1.03 18.43 -29.77
N LYS A 32 0.27 18.19 -29.59
CA LYS A 32 0.87 18.18 -28.25
C LYS A 32 0.57 19.52 -27.58
N PRO A 33 -0.07 19.56 -26.41
CA PRO A 33 -0.37 20.82 -25.74
C PRO A 33 0.94 21.57 -25.48
N THR A 34 0.92 22.89 -25.73
CA THR A 34 2.10 23.77 -25.63
C THR A 34 2.66 23.84 -24.21
N LYS A 35 1.84 23.50 -23.20
CA LYS A 35 2.23 23.24 -21.82
C LYS A 35 1.49 22.00 -21.31
N ASN A 36 2.16 21.15 -20.52
CA ASN A 36 1.47 20.14 -19.73
C ASN A 36 0.64 20.88 -18.68
N LEU A 37 -0.64 21.12 -18.94
CA LEU A 37 -1.57 21.65 -17.95
C LEU A 37 -1.68 20.61 -16.83
N SER A 38 -1.22 20.96 -15.63
CA SER A 38 -1.48 20.15 -14.46
C SER A 38 -2.97 20.25 -14.14
N PRO A 39 -3.65 19.17 -13.71
CA PRO A 39 -5.02 19.27 -13.22
C PRO A 39 -5.20 20.29 -12.08
N ILE A 40 -4.10 20.64 -11.39
CA ILE A 40 -4.07 21.60 -10.29
C ILE A 40 -3.87 23.06 -10.78
N ASP A 41 -3.70 23.28 -12.09
CA ASP A 41 -3.67 24.64 -12.65
C ASP A 41 -5.08 25.29 -12.64
N ASN A 42 -6.13 24.48 -12.49
CA ASN A 42 -7.49 24.95 -12.27
C ASN A 42 -7.69 25.37 -10.81
N GLU A 43 -7.97 26.66 -10.58
CA GLU A 43 -8.06 27.26 -9.25
C GLU A 43 -9.14 26.63 -8.34
N PRO A 44 -10.38 26.35 -8.81
CA PRO A 44 -11.35 25.54 -8.07
C PRO A 44 -10.81 24.17 -7.60
N ILE A 45 -10.18 23.42 -8.50
CA ILE A 45 -9.65 22.08 -8.18
C ILE A 45 -8.51 22.20 -7.16
N LYS A 46 -7.60 23.16 -7.37
CA LYS A 46 -6.51 23.44 -6.44
C LYS A 46 -7.04 23.79 -5.04
N ARG A 47 -8.12 24.58 -4.97
CA ARG A 47 -8.76 24.95 -3.71
C ARG A 47 -9.27 23.71 -2.97
N GLU A 48 -9.99 22.83 -3.66
CA GLU A 48 -10.54 21.60 -3.08
C GLU A 48 -9.44 20.71 -2.47
N TYR A 49 -8.37 20.45 -3.22
CA TYR A 49 -7.23 19.68 -2.71
C TYR A 49 -6.47 20.42 -1.59
N THR A 50 -6.40 21.75 -1.60
CA THR A 50 -5.80 22.51 -0.50
C THR A 50 -6.59 22.32 0.79
N LEU A 51 -7.91 22.52 0.74
CA LEU A 51 -8.81 22.27 1.88
C LEU A 51 -8.69 20.84 2.35
N ARG A 52 -8.56 19.91 1.41
CA ARG A 52 -8.41 18.51 1.74
C ARG A 52 -7.12 18.20 2.49
N THR A 53 -6.02 18.76 2.03
CA THR A 53 -4.72 18.64 2.72
C THR A 53 -4.80 19.21 4.14
N LEU A 54 -5.48 20.35 4.33
CA LEU A 54 -5.67 20.94 5.66
C LEU A 54 -6.51 20.02 6.57
N SER A 55 -7.59 19.44 6.05
CA SER A 55 -8.42 18.45 6.78
C SER A 55 -7.60 17.23 7.19
N ILE A 56 -6.83 16.65 6.26
CA ILE A 56 -5.92 15.51 6.53
C ILE A 56 -4.94 15.85 7.66
N LEU A 57 -4.28 17.02 7.57
CA LEU A 57 -3.30 17.43 8.58
C LEU A 57 -3.94 17.70 9.94
N ASN A 58 -5.12 18.31 9.96
CA ASN A 58 -5.82 18.61 11.22
C ASN A 58 -6.32 17.33 11.92
N THR A 59 -6.77 16.35 11.16
CA THR A 59 -7.26 15.07 11.70
C THR A 59 -6.12 14.17 12.18
N ILE A 60 -5.05 14.05 11.39
CA ILE A 60 -3.95 13.11 11.69
C ILE A 60 -2.90 13.73 12.63
N TYR A 61 -2.65 15.03 12.51
CA TYR A 61 -1.69 15.77 13.32
C TYR A 61 -2.36 16.96 14.02
N PRO A 62 -3.32 16.71 14.92
CA PRO A 62 -4.11 17.77 15.55
C PRO A 62 -3.21 18.80 16.21
N LYS A 63 -3.39 20.06 15.83
CA LYS A 63 -2.65 21.19 16.40
C LYS A 63 -3.52 21.90 17.42
N ARG A 64 -2.89 22.34 18.50
CA ARG A 64 -3.53 23.12 19.56
C ARG A 64 -2.73 24.39 19.80
N CYS A 65 -3.43 25.45 20.20
CA CYS A 65 -2.77 26.66 20.69
C CYS A 65 -2.48 26.52 22.18
N ASN A 66 -1.35 27.06 22.64
CA ASN A 66 -0.96 27.06 24.06
C ASN A 66 -1.72 28.10 24.90
N CYS A 67 -2.90 28.55 24.49
CA CYS A 67 -3.70 29.48 25.30
C CYS A 67 -4.74 28.69 26.13
N PRO A 68 -5.07 29.13 27.36
CA PRO A 68 -5.97 28.37 28.26
C PRO A 68 -7.28 27.95 27.60
N LYS A 69 -7.94 28.86 26.88
CA LYS A 69 -9.21 28.61 26.18
C LYS A 69 -9.13 27.57 25.04
N SER A 70 -7.95 27.44 24.40
CA SER A 70 -7.75 26.46 23.33
C SER A 70 -7.33 25.09 23.86
N LEU A 71 -6.95 24.97 25.14
CA LEU A 71 -6.72 23.66 25.76
C LEU A 71 -8.05 22.94 26.01
N GLU A 72 -9.07 23.69 26.44
CA GLU A 72 -10.42 23.17 26.68
C GLU A 72 -11.16 22.91 25.37
N ASN A 73 -11.20 23.90 24.47
CA ASN A 73 -11.93 23.83 23.20
C ASN A 73 -11.07 24.32 22.03
N PRO A 74 -10.35 23.40 21.35
CA PRO A 74 -9.48 23.77 20.24
C PRO A 74 -10.28 24.23 19.02
N SER A 75 -10.10 25.49 18.65
CA SER A 75 -10.69 26.09 17.44
C SER A 75 -9.60 26.84 16.65
N LEU A 76 -9.35 26.34 15.44
CA LEU A 76 -8.37 26.88 14.50
C LEU A 76 -9.07 27.34 13.24
N ASN A 77 -8.93 28.62 12.93
CA ASN A 77 -9.42 29.22 11.69
C ASN A 77 -8.30 29.21 10.65
N PHE A 78 -8.53 28.55 9.51
CA PHE A 78 -7.56 28.50 8.42
C PHE A 78 -7.50 29.86 7.72
N LEU A 79 -6.32 30.49 7.71
CA LEU A 79 -6.16 31.80 7.07
C LEU A 79 -5.95 31.65 5.57
N ARG A 80 -6.73 32.39 4.79
CA ARG A 80 -6.55 32.51 3.33
C ARG A 80 -5.47 33.56 3.03
N LEU A 81 -4.22 33.25 3.33
CA LEU A 81 -3.10 34.09 2.92
C LEU A 81 -2.60 33.60 1.55
N LYS A 82 -2.61 34.49 0.54
CA LYS A 82 -2.15 34.18 -0.84
C LYS A 82 -0.76 33.52 -0.91
N SER A 83 0.11 33.75 0.09
CA SER A 83 1.47 33.21 0.16
C SER A 83 1.69 32.18 1.28
N LYS A 84 0.70 31.93 2.15
CA LYS A 84 0.89 31.12 3.37
C LYS A 84 -0.34 30.23 3.66
N GLU A 85 -0.56 29.24 2.79
CA GLU A 85 -1.65 28.25 2.90
C GLU A 85 -1.54 27.38 4.17
N SER A 86 -0.36 27.30 4.79
CA SER A 86 -0.06 26.40 5.92
C SER A 86 -0.26 27.02 7.31
N ILE A 87 -0.80 28.25 7.39
CA ILE A 87 -1.00 28.97 8.65
C ILE A 87 -2.47 28.96 9.07
N ALA A 88 -2.71 28.50 10.29
CA ALA A 88 -3.97 28.67 11.00
C ALA A 88 -3.84 29.79 12.04
N ARG A 89 -4.98 30.36 12.42
CA ARG A 89 -5.11 31.32 13.51
C ARG A 89 -5.99 30.73 14.60
N CYS A 90 -5.57 30.83 15.86
CA CYS A 90 -6.44 30.46 16.97
C CYS A 90 -7.64 31.41 17.03
N SER A 91 -8.86 30.87 17.17
CA SER A 91 -10.07 31.69 17.26
C SER A 91 -10.15 32.51 18.56
N HIS A 92 -9.49 32.04 19.63
CA HIS A 92 -9.52 32.68 20.95
C HIS A 92 -8.47 33.77 21.16
N CYS A 93 -7.21 33.46 20.84
CA CYS A 93 -6.08 34.37 21.11
C CYS A 93 -5.43 34.95 19.86
N HIS A 94 -5.94 34.59 18.68
CA HIS A 94 -5.49 35.10 17.39
C HIS A 94 -4.00 34.86 17.05
N LYS A 95 -3.30 34.02 17.82
CA LYS A 95 -1.94 33.57 17.52
C LYS A 95 -1.92 32.72 16.26
N GLN A 96 -0.90 32.93 15.43
CA GLN A 96 -0.66 32.17 14.21
C GLN A 96 0.08 30.88 14.54
N ILE A 97 -0.36 29.77 13.94
CA ILE A 97 0.20 28.44 14.14
C ILE A 97 0.45 27.82 12.77
N SER A 98 1.63 27.24 12.57
CA SER A 98 1.92 26.47 11.36
C SER A 98 1.34 25.07 11.50
N ILE A 99 0.48 24.69 10.57
CA ILE A 99 -0.20 23.38 10.53
C ILE A 99 0.79 22.29 10.11
N THR A 100 1.72 22.63 9.22
CA THR A 100 2.72 21.69 8.71
C THR A 100 3.90 21.51 9.67
N ALA A 101 4.04 22.33 10.72
CA ALA A 101 5.08 22.15 11.72
C ALA A 101 4.95 20.80 12.44
N ASN A 102 6.07 20.13 12.73
CA ASN A 102 6.10 18.79 13.33
C ASN A 102 5.26 17.77 12.55
N THR A 103 5.26 17.86 11.22
CA THR A 103 4.66 16.86 10.32
C THR A 103 5.69 16.50 9.25
N PRO A 104 5.50 15.40 8.49
CA PRO A 104 6.35 15.08 7.33
C PRO A 104 6.43 16.20 6.28
N PHE A 105 5.48 17.15 6.31
CA PHE A 105 5.38 18.28 5.38
C PHE A 105 5.92 19.59 5.96
N GLN A 106 6.68 19.55 7.06
CA GLN A 106 7.30 20.74 7.64
C GLN A 106 8.19 21.48 6.62
N ASN A 107 8.06 22.81 6.59
CA ASN A 107 8.78 23.70 5.67
C ASN A 107 8.58 23.34 4.18
N ILE A 108 7.43 22.78 3.81
CA ILE A 108 7.10 22.55 2.41
C ILE A 108 6.92 23.88 1.68
N LYS A 109 7.59 24.02 0.54
CA LYS A 109 7.50 25.21 -0.34
C LYS A 109 6.52 25.03 -1.50
N LEU A 110 6.00 23.82 -1.66
CA LEU A 110 5.04 23.47 -2.71
C LEU A 110 3.62 23.79 -2.25
N PRO A 111 2.69 24.07 -3.19
CA PRO A 111 1.27 24.19 -2.88
C PRO A 111 0.76 22.98 -2.12
N LEU A 112 -0.07 23.20 -1.09
CA LEU A 112 -0.57 22.09 -0.25
C LEU A 112 -1.42 21.11 -1.06
N ALA A 113 -2.17 21.61 -2.05
CA ALA A 113 -2.95 20.79 -2.99
C ALA A 113 -2.18 19.60 -3.59
N TYR A 114 -0.88 19.74 -3.80
CA TYR A 114 -0.05 18.69 -4.41
C TYR A 114 0.02 17.44 -3.52
N ILE A 115 -0.10 17.60 -2.20
CA ILE A 115 -0.04 16.50 -1.23
C ILE A 115 -1.27 15.60 -1.40
N SER A 116 -2.47 16.12 -1.16
CA SER A 116 -3.71 15.34 -1.25
C SER A 116 -3.98 14.82 -2.65
N TYR A 117 -3.66 15.60 -3.70
CA TYR A 117 -3.77 15.12 -5.08
C TYR A 117 -2.90 13.89 -5.32
N THR A 118 -1.63 13.95 -4.91
CA THR A 118 -0.69 12.83 -5.08
C THR A 118 -1.10 11.62 -4.24
N ILE A 119 -1.59 11.83 -3.02
CA ILE A 119 -2.09 10.76 -2.14
C ILE A 119 -3.29 10.06 -2.78
N GLN A 120 -4.31 10.82 -3.20
CA GLN A 120 -5.50 10.26 -3.83
C GLN A 120 -5.15 9.45 -5.09
N ASP A 121 -4.31 10.01 -5.95
CA ASP A 121 -3.91 9.37 -7.20
C ASP A 121 -3.08 8.09 -6.94
N GLN A 122 -2.28 8.04 -5.86
CA GLN A 122 -1.63 6.81 -5.42
C GLN A 122 -2.62 5.74 -4.92
N ILE A 123 -3.65 6.15 -4.17
CA ILE A 123 -4.70 5.23 -3.68
C ILE A 123 -5.48 4.63 -4.86
N LEU A 124 -5.86 5.47 -5.85
CA LEU A 124 -6.62 5.02 -7.01
C LEU A 124 -5.83 4.10 -7.95
N GLN A 125 -4.51 4.21 -7.98
CA GLN A 125 -3.66 3.40 -8.86
C GLN A 125 -3.20 2.08 -8.25
N TYR A 126 -3.41 1.84 -6.95
CA TYR A 126 -3.02 0.58 -6.31
C TYR A 126 -3.59 -0.63 -7.09
N PRO A 127 -2.79 -1.67 -7.39
CA PRO A 127 -1.48 -2.01 -6.83
C PRO A 127 -0.26 -1.34 -7.51
N LYS A 128 -0.45 -0.53 -8.55
CA LYS A 128 0.66 0.17 -9.21
C LYS A 128 1.19 1.29 -8.32
N THR A 129 2.48 1.25 -8.02
CA THR A 129 3.15 2.31 -7.27
C THR A 129 3.53 3.48 -8.17
N MET A 130 3.21 4.70 -7.74
CA MET A 130 3.49 5.89 -8.52
C MET A 130 4.95 6.32 -8.42
N THR A 131 5.64 6.50 -9.55
CA THR A 131 7.06 6.92 -9.54
C THR A 131 7.22 8.43 -9.39
N SER A 132 8.38 8.88 -8.92
CA SER A 132 8.71 10.32 -8.88
C SER A 132 8.69 10.98 -10.27
N LYS A 133 9.00 10.22 -11.34
CA LYS A 133 8.87 10.71 -12.73
C LYS A 133 7.41 10.91 -13.13
N GLU A 134 6.50 10.05 -12.67
CA GLU A 134 5.08 10.21 -12.91
C GLU A 134 4.54 11.46 -12.20
N ILE A 135 4.88 11.64 -10.91
CA ILE A 135 4.54 12.85 -10.14
C ILE A 135 5.06 14.11 -10.84
N ALA A 136 6.32 14.09 -11.28
CA ALA A 136 6.93 15.21 -12.01
C ALA A 136 6.14 15.60 -13.26
N ARG A 137 5.70 14.60 -14.05
CA ARG A 137 4.90 14.83 -15.27
C ARG A 137 3.50 15.37 -14.96
N LYS A 138 2.82 14.81 -13.95
CA LYS A 138 1.44 15.20 -13.58
C LYS A 138 1.37 16.62 -12.98
N LEU A 139 2.39 17.01 -12.22
CA LEU A 139 2.44 18.30 -11.53
C LEU A 139 3.27 19.37 -12.26
N GLY A 140 3.88 19.05 -13.41
CA GLY A 140 4.78 19.97 -14.10
C GLY A 140 6.03 20.35 -13.30
N LEU A 141 6.49 19.45 -12.42
CA LEU A 141 7.59 19.70 -11.49
C LEU A 141 8.94 19.17 -12.00
N PRO A 142 10.07 19.79 -11.60
CA PRO A 142 11.37 19.16 -11.74
C PRO A 142 11.42 17.81 -11.00
N TYR A 143 12.12 16.83 -11.56
CA TYR A 143 12.22 15.48 -10.99
C TYR A 143 12.66 15.48 -9.52
N LYS A 144 13.69 16.28 -9.17
CA LYS A 144 14.21 16.38 -7.80
C LYS A 144 13.14 16.86 -6.81
N THR A 145 12.31 17.82 -7.22
CA THR A 145 11.19 18.34 -6.42
C THR A 145 10.12 17.27 -6.20
N ALA A 146 9.73 16.57 -7.26
CA ALA A 146 8.79 15.46 -7.19
C ALA A 146 9.32 14.28 -6.34
N TYR A 147 10.63 14.03 -6.38
CA TYR A 147 11.28 13.02 -5.55
C TYR A 147 11.16 13.34 -4.06
N TYR A 148 11.45 14.56 -3.64
CA TYR A 148 11.32 14.96 -2.23
C TYR A 148 9.86 15.00 -1.77
N LEU A 149 8.93 15.46 -2.62
CA LEU A 149 7.50 15.39 -2.33
C LEU A 149 7.08 13.94 -2.06
N LYS A 150 7.47 13.02 -2.95
CA LYS A 150 7.20 11.59 -2.77
C LYS A 150 7.79 11.05 -1.47
N LYS A 151 9.04 11.39 -1.16
CA LYS A 151 9.69 10.91 0.08
C LYS A 151 8.95 11.36 1.33
N ARG A 152 8.44 12.60 1.36
CA ARG A 152 7.60 13.09 2.47
C ARG A 152 6.28 12.33 2.57
N ILE A 153 5.64 12.02 1.44
CA ILE A 153 4.43 11.18 1.41
C ILE A 153 4.72 9.76 1.90
N GLN A 154 5.87 9.16 1.54
CA GLN A 154 6.26 7.83 2.04
C GLN A 154 6.45 7.82 3.56
N VAL A 155 7.03 8.90 4.14
CA VAL A 155 7.13 9.04 5.60
C VAL A 155 5.74 9.17 6.23
N PHE A 156 4.88 9.99 5.64
CA PHE A 156 3.48 10.13 6.08
C PHE A 156 2.73 8.78 6.08
N PHE A 157 2.85 7.99 5.00
CA PHE A 157 2.29 6.65 4.93
C PHE A 157 2.91 5.69 5.92
N SER A 158 4.20 5.83 6.23
CA SER A 158 4.85 4.99 7.24
C SER A 158 4.25 5.20 8.63
N HIS A 159 3.95 6.45 9.01
CA HIS A 159 3.27 6.74 10.28
C HIS A 159 1.87 6.12 10.32
N LEU A 160 1.09 6.29 9.26
CA LEU A 160 -0.26 5.72 9.20
C LEU A 160 -0.25 4.19 9.18
N ASN A 161 0.70 3.58 8.46
CA ASN A 161 0.82 2.13 8.39
C ASN A 161 1.15 1.52 9.75
N GLU A 162 1.94 2.22 10.57
CA GLU A 162 2.24 1.82 11.94
C GLU A 162 0.99 1.86 12.81
N SER A 163 0.20 2.94 12.73
CA SER A 163 -1.08 3.02 13.46
C SER A 163 -2.06 1.92 13.05
N LEU A 164 -2.14 1.58 11.75
CA LEU A 164 -2.97 0.47 11.27
C LEU A 164 -2.49 -0.88 11.80
N ARG A 165 -1.17 -1.08 11.87
CA ARG A 165 -0.55 -2.29 12.43
C ARG A 165 -0.89 -2.47 13.89
N GLU A 166 -0.77 -1.41 14.69
CA GLU A 166 -1.11 -1.41 16.12
C GLU A 166 -2.60 -1.67 16.37
N GLN A 167 -3.48 -1.07 15.58
CA GLN A 167 -4.93 -1.31 15.65
C GLN A 167 -5.25 -2.77 15.34
N LEU A 168 -4.69 -3.29 14.25
CA LEU A 168 -4.88 -4.69 13.86
C LEU A 168 -4.37 -5.66 14.92
N TYR A 169 -3.21 -5.37 15.53
CA TYR A 169 -2.66 -6.20 16.59
C TYR A 169 -3.67 -6.36 17.74
N LYS A 170 -4.28 -5.26 18.19
CA LYS A 170 -5.28 -5.26 19.27
C LYS A 170 -6.53 -6.05 18.89
N GLU A 171 -7.07 -5.83 17.70
CA GLU A 171 -8.25 -6.57 17.20
C GLU A 171 -7.99 -8.08 17.08
N LEU A 172 -6.79 -8.46 16.63
CA LEU A 172 -6.37 -9.86 16.55
C LEU A 172 -6.21 -10.50 17.93
N GLU A 173 -5.66 -9.75 18.89
CA GLU A 173 -5.44 -10.23 20.25
C GLU A 173 -6.78 -10.51 20.95
N GLU A 174 -7.74 -9.60 20.79
CA GLU A 174 -9.10 -9.75 21.33
C GLU A 174 -9.85 -10.91 20.68
N SER A 175 -9.82 -11.01 19.36
CA SER A 175 -10.54 -12.06 18.61
C SER A 175 -9.97 -13.47 18.84
N SER A 176 -8.65 -13.59 19.02
CA SER A 176 -7.96 -14.88 19.09
C SER A 176 -7.60 -15.33 20.52
N LYS A 177 -8.02 -14.58 21.56
CA LYS A 177 -7.58 -14.80 22.96
C LYS A 177 -7.79 -16.23 23.47
N ASN A 178 -8.94 -16.83 23.14
CA ASN A 178 -9.33 -18.17 23.62
C ASN A 178 -9.34 -19.22 22.50
N PHE A 179 -8.85 -18.88 21.31
CA PHE A 179 -8.88 -19.78 20.18
C PHE A 179 -7.67 -20.73 20.20
N ARG A 180 -7.91 -22.02 20.02
CA ARG A 180 -6.87 -23.03 19.83
C ARG A 180 -7.19 -23.88 18.63
N LEU A 181 -6.19 -24.02 17.76
CA LEU A 181 -6.29 -24.82 16.56
C LEU A 181 -6.24 -26.31 16.94
N PRO A 182 -7.11 -27.16 16.37
CA PRO A 182 -7.00 -28.61 16.51
C PRO A 182 -5.63 -29.13 16.07
N LYS A 183 -5.12 -30.14 16.78
CA LYS A 183 -3.83 -30.76 16.42
C LYS A 183 -3.92 -31.54 15.10
N GLU A 184 -5.04 -32.23 14.87
CA GLU A 184 -5.29 -33.13 13.74
C GLU A 184 -6.73 -32.92 13.20
N GLY A 185 -6.96 -33.23 11.91
CA GLY A 185 -8.27 -33.14 11.25
C GLY A 185 -8.36 -32.03 10.19
N ASP A 186 -9.46 -32.02 9.42
CA ASP A 186 -9.70 -30.97 8.41
C ASP A 186 -10.05 -29.64 9.10
N LEU A 187 -9.15 -28.66 9.01
CA LEU A 187 -9.29 -27.37 9.68
C LEU A 187 -10.24 -26.43 8.95
N LYS A 188 -10.68 -26.75 7.72
CA LYS A 188 -11.51 -25.85 6.89
C LYS A 188 -12.74 -25.34 7.62
N GLU A 189 -13.42 -26.19 8.39
CA GLU A 189 -14.61 -25.78 9.14
C GLU A 189 -14.28 -24.83 10.29
N THR A 190 -13.21 -25.13 11.03
CA THR A 190 -12.74 -24.29 12.14
C THR A 190 -12.21 -22.92 11.70
N LEU A 191 -11.71 -22.82 10.45
CA LEU A 191 -11.09 -21.62 9.91
C LEU A 191 -12.06 -20.62 9.26
N LYS A 192 -13.31 -21.02 8.94
CA LYS A 192 -14.25 -20.20 8.15
C LYS A 192 -14.48 -18.78 8.68
N ASN A 193 -14.44 -18.60 9.99
CA ASN A 193 -14.70 -17.30 10.65
C ASN A 193 -13.51 -16.79 11.48
N GLN A 194 -12.33 -17.39 11.32
CA GLN A 194 -11.14 -17.04 12.10
C GLN A 194 -10.14 -16.27 11.25
N PRO A 195 -9.47 -15.25 11.80
CA PRO A 195 -8.40 -14.58 11.09
C PRO A 195 -7.22 -15.55 10.92
N VAL A 196 -6.86 -15.83 9.67
CA VAL A 196 -5.70 -16.65 9.33
C VAL A 196 -4.59 -15.73 8.85
N ALA A 197 -3.54 -15.63 9.65
CA ALA A 197 -2.31 -14.99 9.26
C ALA A 197 -1.45 -15.91 8.38
N VAL A 198 -0.76 -15.30 7.43
CA VAL A 198 0.21 -15.94 6.55
C VAL A 198 1.51 -15.15 6.57
N ALA A 199 2.65 -15.84 6.63
CA ALA A 199 3.95 -15.20 6.57
C ALA A 199 4.91 -15.94 5.63
N ASP A 200 5.71 -15.17 4.90
CA ASP A 200 6.76 -15.66 4.01
C ASP A 200 7.87 -14.62 3.83
N SER A 201 9.06 -15.07 3.45
CA SER A 201 10.20 -14.23 3.14
C SER A 201 10.53 -14.27 1.64
N VAL A 202 10.72 -13.12 1.01
CA VAL A 202 10.97 -13.02 -0.43
C VAL A 202 12.11 -12.07 -0.75
N VAL A 203 13.00 -12.51 -1.64
CA VAL A 203 14.05 -11.66 -2.20
C VAL A 203 13.45 -10.78 -3.30
N LEU A 204 13.43 -9.47 -3.06
CA LEU A 204 12.89 -8.48 -3.99
C LEU A 204 13.95 -8.04 -5.02
N TYR A 205 15.15 -7.73 -4.54
CA TYR A 205 16.32 -7.47 -5.38
C TYR A 205 17.44 -8.41 -4.96
N SER A 206 18.10 -9.04 -5.92
CA SER A 206 19.28 -9.87 -5.67
C SER A 206 20.55 -9.19 -6.18
N SER A 207 21.68 -9.51 -5.56
CA SER A 207 23.02 -9.17 -6.02
C SER A 207 23.34 -10.00 -7.27
N SER A 208 23.24 -9.39 -8.45
CA SER A 208 23.52 -10.06 -9.73
C SER A 208 25.00 -10.48 -9.84
N LEU A 209 25.31 -11.43 -10.74
CA LEU A 209 26.71 -11.79 -11.01
C LEU A 209 27.53 -10.58 -11.46
N ARG A 210 26.93 -9.68 -12.25
CA ARG A 210 27.55 -8.41 -12.64
C ARG A 210 27.87 -7.53 -11.43
N ALA A 211 26.95 -7.40 -10.48
CA ALA A 211 27.19 -6.68 -9.23
C ALA A 211 28.33 -7.31 -8.42
N ASN A 212 28.51 -8.64 -8.53
CA ASN A 212 29.61 -9.39 -7.92
C ASN A 212 30.89 -9.47 -8.76
N LYS A 213 31.05 -8.69 -9.84
CA LYS A 213 32.18 -8.81 -10.78
C LYS A 213 32.43 -10.26 -11.23
N HIS A 214 31.36 -11.00 -11.50
CA HIS A 214 31.33 -12.41 -11.90
C HIS A 214 31.86 -13.41 -10.85
N ARG A 215 32.00 -12.99 -9.59
CA ARG A 215 32.42 -13.87 -8.50
C ARG A 215 31.25 -14.63 -7.89
N SER A 216 31.56 -15.82 -7.35
CA SER A 216 30.56 -16.64 -6.65
C SER A 216 30.04 -15.94 -5.39
N ARG A 217 28.74 -16.09 -5.15
CA ARG A 217 28.04 -15.61 -3.95
C ARG A 217 28.35 -16.58 -2.82
N ARG A 218 29.25 -16.24 -1.91
CA ARG A 218 29.53 -17.03 -0.71
C ARG A 218 29.30 -16.16 0.52
N PHE A 219 28.14 -16.32 1.15
CA PHE A 219 27.84 -15.75 2.45
C PHE A 219 27.42 -16.89 3.37
N LYS A 220 28.14 -17.08 4.48
CA LYS A 220 27.76 -18.04 5.53
C LYS A 220 26.63 -17.38 6.34
N GLY A 221 25.37 -17.78 6.12
CA GLY A 221 24.23 -17.20 6.85
C GLY A 221 22.86 -17.21 6.15
N GLY A 222 22.64 -18.05 5.13
CA GLY A 222 21.29 -18.36 4.64
C GLY A 222 20.74 -17.50 3.49
N THR A 223 21.25 -16.29 3.24
CA THR A 223 20.79 -15.44 2.11
C THR A 223 21.92 -14.77 1.33
N ALA A 224 22.88 -15.56 0.82
CA ALA A 224 24.00 -15.05 0.00
C ALA A 224 23.57 -14.29 -1.28
N SER A 225 22.30 -14.40 -1.67
CA SER A 225 21.75 -13.74 -2.86
C SER A 225 21.59 -12.23 -2.72
N ILE A 226 21.52 -11.67 -1.52
CA ILE A 226 21.32 -10.22 -1.30
C ILE A 226 22.62 -9.47 -0.94
N TYR A 227 23.67 -10.20 -0.59
CA TYR A 227 24.97 -9.60 -0.25
C TYR A 227 25.93 -9.62 -1.45
N ALA A 228 26.83 -8.64 -1.49
CA ALA A 228 28.01 -8.69 -2.34
C ALA A 228 28.95 -9.82 -1.87
N SER A 229 29.82 -10.32 -2.75
CA SER A 229 30.92 -11.20 -2.33
C SER A 229 31.78 -10.53 -1.24
N ASN A 230 32.23 -11.30 -0.25
CA ASN A 230 33.13 -10.82 0.81
C ASN A 230 34.39 -10.13 0.23
N SER A 231 34.88 -10.64 -0.91
CA SER A 231 36.04 -10.08 -1.62
C SER A 231 35.82 -8.68 -2.22
N ILE A 232 34.58 -8.20 -2.27
CA ILE A 232 34.17 -6.86 -2.75
C ILE A 232 33.58 -6.04 -1.57
N GLY A 233 33.80 -6.50 -0.34
CA GLY A 233 33.40 -5.80 0.88
C GLY A 233 32.12 -6.31 1.54
N GLY A 234 31.44 -7.32 0.99
CA GLY A 234 30.37 -8.04 1.70
C GLY A 234 29.15 -7.20 2.12
N HIS A 235 28.90 -6.05 1.47
CA HIS A 235 27.79 -5.16 1.82
C HIS A 235 26.46 -5.65 1.23
N GLN A 236 25.34 -5.27 1.87
CA GLN A 236 24.00 -5.59 1.39
C GLN A 236 23.66 -4.76 0.15
N ILE A 237 23.42 -5.43 -0.97
CA ILE A 237 23.01 -4.80 -2.24
C ILE A 237 21.52 -5.06 -2.51
N GLY A 238 21.09 -6.29 -2.25
CA GLY A 238 19.74 -6.77 -2.45
C GLY A 238 18.83 -6.51 -1.25
N THR A 239 17.53 -6.56 -1.50
CA THR A 239 16.50 -6.34 -0.50
C THR A 239 15.77 -7.65 -0.27
N LEU A 240 15.81 -8.14 0.97
CA LEU A 240 14.97 -9.22 1.47
C LEU A 240 13.78 -8.59 2.19
N VAL A 241 12.59 -9.13 1.92
CA VAL A 241 11.34 -8.65 2.46
C VAL A 241 10.66 -9.78 3.21
N HIS A 242 10.26 -9.51 4.44
CA HIS A 242 9.35 -10.36 5.17
C HIS A 242 7.92 -9.84 4.95
N THR A 243 7.06 -10.74 4.49
CA THR A 243 5.67 -10.45 4.17
C THR A 243 4.80 -11.11 5.22
N ILE A 244 4.01 -10.31 5.90
CA ILE A 244 3.04 -10.77 6.89
C ILE A 244 1.67 -10.26 6.43
N GLY A 245 0.66 -11.11 6.35
CA GLY A 245 -0.69 -10.68 6.01
C GLY A 245 -1.77 -11.56 6.57
N ILE A 246 -2.99 -11.06 6.60
CA ILE A 246 -4.18 -11.82 7.01
C ILE A 246 -4.97 -12.18 5.76
N ASN A 247 -5.39 -13.42 5.61
CA ASN A 247 -6.24 -13.82 4.48
C ASN A 247 -7.52 -12.95 4.45
N GLY A 248 -7.78 -12.31 3.31
CA GLY A 248 -8.87 -11.34 3.17
C GLY A 248 -8.65 -9.97 3.86
N GLY A 249 -7.57 -9.79 4.61
CA GLY A 249 -7.28 -8.58 5.40
C GLY A 249 -6.00 -7.83 5.00
N MET A 250 -5.48 -7.07 5.97
CA MET A 250 -4.30 -6.21 5.82
C MET A 250 -3.00 -7.00 5.58
N THR A 251 -2.01 -6.33 5.01
CA THR A 251 -0.68 -6.87 4.69
C THR A 251 0.42 -5.88 5.04
N PHE A 252 1.47 -6.36 5.69
CA PHE A 252 2.63 -5.60 6.10
C PHE A 252 3.89 -6.21 5.50
N TYR A 253 4.82 -5.32 5.13
CA TYR A 253 6.09 -5.69 4.52
C TYR A 253 7.23 -5.06 5.32
N LYS A 254 8.19 -5.88 5.75
CA LYS A 254 9.39 -5.43 6.45
C LYS A 254 10.63 -5.74 5.64
N SER A 255 11.52 -4.78 5.47
CA SER A 255 12.85 -5.06 4.96
C SER A 255 13.71 -5.62 6.08
N ILE A 256 14.17 -6.84 5.90
CA ILE A 256 15.04 -7.54 6.85
C ILE A 256 16.42 -7.74 6.24
N PRO A 257 17.49 -7.71 7.06
CA PRO A 257 18.85 -7.88 6.57
C PRO A 257 19.18 -9.34 6.26
N LEU A 258 18.62 -10.29 7.02
CA LEU A 258 18.90 -11.72 6.89
C LEU A 258 17.65 -12.56 7.14
N ASN A 259 17.57 -13.71 6.47
CA ASN A 259 16.54 -14.72 6.70
C ASN A 259 16.92 -15.64 7.87
N ASN A 260 17.05 -15.07 9.08
CA ASN A 260 17.34 -15.83 10.30
C ASN A 260 16.15 -15.78 11.26
N GLN A 261 16.13 -16.69 12.23
CA GLN A 261 15.10 -16.73 13.27
C GLN A 261 14.93 -15.38 13.97
N HIS A 262 16.04 -14.75 14.41
CA HIS A 262 16.00 -13.52 15.19
C HIS A 262 15.21 -12.38 14.52
N TYR A 263 15.43 -12.13 13.22
CA TYR A 263 14.73 -11.05 12.50
C TYR A 263 13.27 -11.41 12.17
N LEU A 264 13.01 -12.66 11.78
CA LEU A 264 11.67 -13.11 11.42
C LEU A 264 10.75 -13.18 12.65
N GLU A 265 11.22 -13.77 13.74
CA GLU A 265 10.49 -13.91 14.99
C GLU A 265 10.15 -12.53 15.56
N LYS A 266 11.13 -11.61 15.60
CA LYS A 266 10.91 -10.24 16.06
C LYS A 266 9.82 -9.52 15.25
N ASP A 267 9.87 -9.61 13.92
CA ASP A 267 8.88 -8.94 13.07
C ASP A 267 7.48 -9.58 13.18
N LEU A 268 7.41 -10.90 13.37
CA LEU A 268 6.16 -11.61 13.65
C LEU A 268 5.56 -11.22 14.99
N GLU A 269 6.35 -11.16 16.06
CA GLU A 269 5.89 -10.76 17.39
C GLU A 269 5.45 -9.30 17.43
N GLU A 270 6.15 -8.41 16.71
CA GLU A 270 5.73 -7.02 16.56
C GLU A 270 4.36 -6.93 15.85
N THR A 271 4.11 -7.75 14.82
CA THR A 271 2.96 -7.57 13.90
C THR A 271 1.73 -8.39 14.28
N ILE A 272 1.90 -9.60 14.83
CA ILE A 272 0.81 -10.54 15.10
C ILE A 272 0.96 -11.17 16.51
N PRO A 273 -0.10 -11.15 17.32
CA PRO A 273 -0.14 -11.84 18.62
C PRO A 273 0.16 -13.35 18.50
N LYS A 274 0.70 -13.96 19.56
CA LYS A 274 1.10 -15.39 19.55
C LYS A 274 -0.07 -16.37 19.36
N ASN A 275 -1.26 -15.98 19.80
CA ASN A 275 -2.46 -16.84 19.77
C ASN A 275 -3.18 -16.84 18.41
N VAL A 276 -2.80 -15.99 17.46
CA VAL A 276 -3.45 -15.96 16.14
C VAL A 276 -3.01 -17.17 15.32
N THR A 277 -3.94 -17.71 14.52
CA THR A 277 -3.62 -18.79 13.58
C THR A 277 -2.63 -18.30 12.53
N LEU A 278 -1.46 -18.94 12.44
CA LEU A 278 -0.37 -18.53 11.55
C LEU A 278 0.04 -19.69 10.65
N PHE A 279 -0.04 -19.49 9.33
CA PHE A 279 0.43 -20.42 8.33
C PHE A 279 1.69 -19.90 7.63
N THR A 280 2.72 -20.73 7.60
CA THR A 280 4.02 -20.38 6.99
C THR A 280 4.53 -21.51 6.10
N ASP A 281 5.63 -21.26 5.40
CA ASP A 281 6.44 -22.32 4.80
C ASP A 281 7.26 -23.08 5.88
N GLU A 282 7.90 -24.19 5.50
CA GLU A 282 8.78 -25.05 6.31
C GLU A 282 9.95 -24.29 6.97
N GLY A 283 10.33 -23.13 6.41
CA GLY A 283 11.45 -22.32 6.89
C GLY A 283 11.26 -21.69 8.29
N TYR A 284 10.07 -21.82 8.88
CA TYR A 284 9.69 -21.21 10.16
C TYR A 284 9.59 -22.22 11.32
N GLY A 285 10.30 -23.35 11.26
CA GLY A 285 10.27 -24.38 12.31
C GLY A 285 10.68 -23.91 13.72
N PHE A 286 11.25 -22.70 13.85
CA PHE A 286 11.59 -22.09 15.14
C PHE A 286 10.38 -21.52 15.91
N LEU A 287 9.21 -21.40 15.30
CA LEU A 287 7.99 -20.88 15.93
C LEU A 287 7.24 -21.93 16.77
N TRP A 288 7.97 -22.80 17.47
CA TRP A 288 7.40 -23.91 18.25
C TRP A 288 6.60 -23.44 19.48
N ASP A 289 6.80 -22.19 19.91
CA ASP A 289 6.12 -21.56 21.03
C ASP A 289 4.71 -21.03 20.67
N ARG A 290 4.40 -20.94 19.37
CA ARG A 290 3.09 -20.48 18.87
C ARG A 290 2.11 -21.66 18.80
N PRO A 291 1.05 -21.68 19.63
CA PRO A 291 0.15 -22.83 19.72
C PRO A 291 -0.66 -23.08 18.44
N ASN A 292 -0.94 -22.02 17.67
CA ASN A 292 -1.78 -22.06 16.47
C ASN A 292 -0.96 -21.93 15.17
N HIS A 293 0.34 -22.25 15.22
CA HIS A 293 1.21 -22.26 14.05
C HIS A 293 1.12 -23.59 13.30
N LYS A 294 1.04 -23.53 11.96
CA LYS A 294 1.19 -24.67 11.06
C LYS A 294 2.09 -24.30 9.89
N SER A 295 3.05 -25.17 9.57
CA SER A 295 3.90 -25.01 8.39
C SER A 295 3.42 -25.90 7.24
N VAL A 296 3.41 -25.36 6.03
CA VAL A 296 3.16 -26.13 4.81
C VAL A 296 4.45 -26.83 4.38
N ASN A 297 4.39 -28.14 4.18
CA ASN A 297 5.51 -28.92 3.67
C ASN A 297 5.58 -28.88 2.14
N HIS A 298 6.47 -28.07 1.57
CA HIS A 298 6.67 -27.97 0.11
C HIS A 298 7.58 -29.06 -0.48
N SER A 299 8.21 -29.87 0.37
CA SER A 299 9.13 -30.94 0.01
C SER A 299 8.46 -32.31 -0.07
N LYS A 300 7.20 -32.42 0.35
CA LYS A 300 6.42 -33.67 0.35
C LYS A 300 6.24 -34.20 -1.07
N LYS A 301 6.82 -35.36 -1.32
CA LYS A 301 6.67 -36.11 -2.57
C LYS A 301 5.32 -36.81 -2.60
N SER A 302 4.82 -37.09 -3.80
CA SER A 302 3.61 -37.90 -3.92
C SER A 302 3.83 -39.32 -3.39
N ASN A 303 2.81 -39.84 -2.72
CA ASN A 303 2.77 -41.23 -2.27
C ASN A 303 2.58 -42.21 -3.43
N ASP A 304 2.09 -41.76 -4.60
CA ASP A 304 1.92 -42.61 -5.79
C ASP A 304 3.29 -42.89 -6.43
N PRO A 305 3.72 -44.16 -6.56
CA PRO A 305 5.00 -44.54 -7.16
C PRO A 305 5.19 -43.97 -8.58
N ARG A 306 4.11 -43.81 -9.35
CA ARG A 306 4.14 -43.27 -10.72
C ARG A 306 4.50 -41.79 -10.77
N TYR A 307 4.28 -41.08 -9.66
CA TYR A 307 4.46 -39.64 -9.55
C TYR A 307 5.45 -39.28 -8.42
N ASN A 308 6.40 -40.15 -8.12
CA ASN A 308 7.40 -39.98 -7.05
C ASN A 308 8.27 -38.70 -7.20
N MET A 309 8.42 -38.19 -8.42
CA MET A 309 9.11 -36.93 -8.74
C MET A 309 8.17 -35.71 -8.67
N SER A 310 6.86 -35.94 -8.69
CA SER A 310 5.88 -34.89 -8.46
C SER A 310 5.83 -34.55 -6.97
N ARG A 311 5.71 -33.26 -6.68
CA ARG A 311 5.47 -32.78 -5.34
C ARG A 311 3.96 -32.70 -5.16
N GLU A 312 3.44 -33.28 -4.07
CA GLU A 312 2.05 -33.08 -3.67
C GLU A 312 1.92 -31.64 -3.16
N ARG A 313 1.80 -30.69 -4.11
CA ARG A 313 1.90 -29.24 -3.86
C ARG A 313 0.60 -28.59 -3.39
N TRP A 314 -0.40 -29.38 -3.03
CA TRP A 314 -1.74 -28.85 -2.79
C TRP A 314 -2.05 -28.84 -1.31
N VAL A 315 -2.73 -27.75 -0.89
CA VAL A 315 -3.37 -27.50 0.41
C VAL A 315 -3.37 -28.79 1.20
N SER A 316 -2.57 -28.85 2.27
CA SER A 316 -2.57 -30.00 3.19
C SER A 316 -4.01 -30.47 3.33
N LYS A 317 -4.26 -31.79 3.29
CA LYS A 317 -5.62 -32.35 3.38
C LYS A 317 -6.45 -31.70 4.50
N ASP A 318 -5.74 -31.11 5.47
CA ASP A 318 -6.14 -30.37 6.65
C ASP A 318 -6.46 -28.88 6.46
N GLY A 319 -6.43 -28.30 5.24
CA GLY A 319 -6.81 -26.90 4.99
C GLY A 319 -5.72 -25.83 5.19
N VAL A 320 -4.48 -26.20 5.50
CA VAL A 320 -3.33 -25.26 5.64
C VAL A 320 -2.76 -24.89 4.28
N SER A 321 -2.57 -23.58 4.04
CA SER A 321 -2.04 -23.03 2.79
C SER A 321 -1.18 -21.78 3.00
N SER A 322 -0.06 -21.69 2.28
CA SER A 322 0.83 -20.52 2.21
C SER A 322 0.56 -19.64 0.97
N ASN A 323 -0.41 -20.01 0.12
CA ASN A 323 -0.73 -19.32 -1.15
C ASN A 323 -1.07 -17.84 -0.93
N GLY A 324 -1.66 -17.50 0.21
CA GLY A 324 -1.97 -16.12 0.59
C GLY A 324 -0.73 -15.23 0.67
N ALA A 325 0.40 -15.76 1.16
CA ALA A 325 1.67 -15.02 1.21
C ALA A 325 2.34 -14.96 -0.16
N GLU A 326 2.30 -16.05 -0.94
CA GLU A 326 2.86 -16.08 -2.30
C GLU A 326 2.16 -15.06 -3.23
N ALA A 327 0.83 -14.98 -3.18
CA ALA A 327 0.05 -14.02 -3.97
C ALA A 327 0.44 -12.56 -3.64
N ARG A 328 0.67 -12.26 -2.36
CA ARG A 328 1.15 -10.93 -1.91
C ARG A 328 2.56 -10.65 -2.38
N ASN A 329 3.44 -11.65 -2.32
CA ASN A 329 4.80 -11.56 -2.85
C ASN A 329 4.81 -11.30 -4.37
N ASN A 330 3.83 -11.83 -5.10
CA ASN A 330 3.68 -11.52 -6.52
C ASN A 330 3.24 -10.06 -6.76
N ILE A 331 2.24 -9.58 -6.02
CA ILE A 331 1.81 -8.16 -6.06
C ILE A 331 3.01 -7.25 -5.75
N LEU A 332 3.74 -7.54 -4.67
CA LEU A 332 4.95 -6.82 -4.27
C LEU A 332 5.97 -6.73 -5.43
N LYS A 333 6.32 -7.87 -6.03
CA LYS A 333 7.25 -7.91 -7.17
C LYS A 333 6.72 -7.10 -8.36
N GLN A 334 5.44 -7.21 -8.69
CA GLN A 334 4.84 -6.48 -9.80
C GLN A 334 4.86 -4.97 -9.58
N SER A 335 4.47 -4.51 -8.39
CA SER A 335 4.49 -3.10 -8.01
C SER A 335 5.91 -2.52 -8.10
N PHE A 336 6.90 -3.20 -7.53
CA PHE A 336 8.28 -2.73 -7.49
C PHE A 336 9.02 -2.77 -8.84
N ARG A 337 8.51 -3.48 -9.85
CA ARG A 337 8.99 -3.32 -11.24
C ARG A 337 8.85 -1.87 -11.72
N SER A 338 7.83 -1.15 -11.25
CA SER A 338 7.63 0.27 -11.58
C SER A 338 8.73 1.17 -11.02
N TYR A 339 9.29 0.81 -9.86
CA TYR A 339 10.36 1.60 -9.22
C TYR A 339 11.74 1.40 -9.84
N GLY A 340 12.02 0.25 -10.45
CA GLY A 340 13.38 -0.14 -10.80
C GLY A 340 14.10 -0.67 -9.56
N TYR A 341 15.39 -0.37 -9.36
CA TYR A 341 16.15 -0.78 -8.17
C TYR A 341 15.95 0.21 -7.01
N ILE A 342 15.74 -0.31 -5.80
CA ILE A 342 15.71 0.49 -4.56
C ILE A 342 16.78 -0.04 -3.61
N SER A 343 17.62 0.87 -3.13
CA SER A 343 18.65 0.53 -2.13
C SER A 343 18.02 0.00 -0.84
N PRO A 344 18.62 -1.00 -0.19
CA PRO A 344 18.12 -1.56 1.08
C PRO A 344 17.83 -0.50 2.14
N LYS A 345 18.70 0.52 2.27
CA LYS A 345 18.56 1.65 3.21
C LYS A 345 17.21 2.38 3.13
N TRP A 346 16.63 2.51 1.93
CA TRP A 346 15.39 3.25 1.70
C TRP A 346 14.21 2.34 1.33
N SER A 347 14.43 1.02 1.37
CA SER A 347 13.44 0.03 0.94
C SER A 347 12.22 0.03 1.86
N GLN A 348 12.41 0.18 3.18
CA GLN A 348 11.30 0.19 4.14
C GLN A 348 10.26 1.28 3.84
N LEU A 349 10.69 2.48 3.43
CA LEU A 349 9.77 3.56 3.06
C LEU A 349 8.90 3.20 1.84
N ALA A 350 9.47 2.49 0.86
CA ALA A 350 8.73 2.04 -0.32
C ALA A 350 7.81 0.85 0.00
N LEU A 351 8.23 -0.04 0.91
CA LEU A 351 7.42 -1.15 1.40
C LEU A 351 6.22 -0.67 2.22
N ASN A 352 6.44 0.30 3.11
CA ASN A 352 5.38 0.95 3.88
C ASN A 352 4.37 1.66 3.00
N GLU A 353 4.82 2.31 1.92
CA GLU A 353 3.91 2.91 0.94
C GLU A 353 3.00 1.84 0.32
N LEU A 354 3.56 0.74 -0.18
CA LEU A 354 2.75 -0.30 -0.81
C LEU A 354 1.79 -0.96 0.19
N SER A 355 2.29 -1.25 1.40
CA SER A 355 1.50 -1.80 2.51
C SER A 355 0.32 -0.89 2.84
N PHE A 356 0.58 0.40 3.08
CA PHE A 356 -0.45 1.38 3.38
C PHE A 356 -1.50 1.50 2.28
N LEU A 357 -1.09 1.62 1.02
CA LEU A 357 -2.01 1.73 -0.12
C LEU A 357 -2.90 0.49 -0.27
N GLY A 358 -2.39 -0.69 0.07
CA GLY A 358 -3.19 -1.92 0.12
C GLY A 358 -4.13 -2.00 1.33
N ASN A 359 -3.72 -1.42 2.45
CA ASN A 359 -4.44 -1.51 3.73
C ASN A 359 -5.55 -0.46 3.89
N VAL A 360 -5.41 0.72 3.29
CA VAL A 360 -6.37 1.84 3.43
C VAL A 360 -7.80 1.46 3.02
N ARG A 361 -7.97 0.45 2.15
CA ARG A 361 -9.30 -0.03 1.73
C ARG A 361 -10.10 -0.72 2.85
N PHE A 362 -9.44 -1.16 3.91
CA PHE A 362 -10.07 -1.80 5.06
C PHE A 362 -10.52 -0.81 6.13
N VAL A 363 -10.16 0.48 5.98
CA VAL A 363 -10.56 1.55 6.90
C VAL A 363 -11.30 2.63 6.10
N PRO A 364 -12.64 2.49 5.95
CA PRO A 364 -13.45 3.40 5.13
C PRO A 364 -13.31 4.86 5.54
N GLU A 365 -13.24 5.17 6.83
CA GLU A 365 -13.13 6.54 7.34
C GLU A 365 -11.81 7.19 6.90
N LEU A 366 -10.72 6.42 6.95
CA LEU A 366 -9.41 6.91 6.51
C LEU A 366 -9.36 7.06 4.99
N LYS A 367 -9.99 6.15 4.24
CA LYS A 367 -10.10 6.28 2.78
C LYS A 367 -10.94 7.50 2.38
N GLU A 368 -12.06 7.72 3.07
CA GLU A 368 -12.92 8.91 2.93
C GLU A 368 -12.18 10.20 3.28
N LEU A 369 -11.22 10.16 4.21
CA LEU A 369 -10.35 11.29 4.58
C LEU A 369 -9.20 11.52 3.59
N LEU A 370 -8.76 10.51 2.82
CA LEU A 370 -7.65 10.63 1.87
C LEU A 370 -8.06 10.76 0.39
N THR A 371 -9.30 10.45 0.03
CA THR A 371 -9.86 10.58 -1.34
C THR A 371 -11.11 11.47 -1.43
N LEU A 372 -11.30 12.23 -2.50
CA LEU A 372 -12.42 13.18 -2.67
C LEU A 372 -13.88 12.60 -2.67
N GLY A 373 -14.15 11.40 -2.17
CA GLY A 373 -15.49 10.79 -2.18
C GLY A 373 -16.39 11.19 -1.01
N GLY A 374 -17.61 11.68 -1.32
CA GLY A 374 -18.67 12.09 -0.39
C GLY A 374 -18.33 13.37 0.37
N SER A 375 -18.58 14.53 -0.24
CA SER A 375 -18.48 15.86 0.39
C SER A 375 -19.07 15.88 1.81
N LYS A 376 -18.22 15.71 2.83
CA LYS A 376 -18.49 16.16 4.19
C LYS A 376 -17.81 17.50 4.34
N THR A 377 -18.65 18.53 4.30
CA THR A 377 -18.35 19.92 4.65
C THR A 377 -17.42 19.96 5.85
N VAL A 378 -16.23 20.53 5.66
CA VAL A 378 -15.25 20.67 6.74
C VAL A 378 -15.65 21.89 7.58
N GLY A 379 -16.59 21.69 8.51
CA GLY A 379 -16.93 22.63 9.57
C GLY A 379 -17.84 23.80 9.16
N PHE A 380 -18.63 24.28 10.13
CA PHE A 380 -19.43 25.50 10.03
C PHE A 380 -18.51 26.70 9.84
N GLY A 381 -18.53 27.21 8.61
CA GLY A 381 -17.76 28.34 8.14
C GLY A 381 -18.09 28.48 6.66
N ASP A 382 -19.37 28.75 6.38
CA ASP A 382 -19.83 29.05 5.04
C ASP A 382 -18.96 30.14 4.43
N PHE A 383 -18.33 29.77 3.32
CA PHE A 383 -17.43 30.60 2.56
C PHE A 383 -18.25 31.59 1.73
N LEU A 384 -18.37 32.83 2.22
CA LEU A 384 -18.52 34.00 1.37
C LEU A 384 -17.15 34.50 0.90
#